data_AF-A0A0D6E368-F1
#
_entry.id   AF-A0A0D6E368-F1
#
_cell.length_a   1.000
_cell.length_b   1.000
_cell.length_c   1.000
_cell.angle_alpha   90.00
_cell.angle_beta   90.00
_cell.angle_gamma   90.00
#
_symmetry.space_group_name_H-M   'P 1'
#
loop_
_entity.id
_entity.type
_entity.pdbx_description
1 polymer ?
#
loop_
_entity_poly.entity_id
_entity_poly.type
_entity_poly.pdbx_seq_one_letter_code
_entity_poly.pdbx_strand_id
1 'polypeptide(L)'
;MAMWDPSHGVRQMVDQAFQQARIAPRLAMNTNSMVVLAQYVRSGMGITLLPAFAVAHDLELGTLVARPVDNPLFQRSHAHMVTRVGRQQPKACILLLRHLQRWMQAFREPGSVSDQPTPLP
;
A
#
# COMPACT_ATOMS: atom_id res chain seq x y z
N MET A 1 -15.71 -1.83 -9.08
CA MET A 1 -14.39 -1.84 -8.42
C MET A 1 -14.44 -2.77 -7.22
N ALA A 2 -13.31 -3.34 -6.83
CA ALA A 2 -13.17 -4.06 -5.57
C ALA A 2 -12.63 -3.12 -4.49
N MET A 3 -13.16 -3.20 -3.27
CA MET A 3 -12.76 -2.33 -2.16
C MET A 3 -12.48 -3.11 -0.88
N TRP A 4 -11.78 -2.46 0.03
CA TRP A 4 -11.62 -2.92 1.40
C TRP A 4 -12.98 -3.12 2.07
N ASP A 5 -13.03 -4.10 2.97
CA ASP A 5 -14.18 -4.32 3.85
C ASP A 5 -14.53 -3.04 4.65
N PRO A 6 -15.83 -2.72 4.86
CA PRO A 6 -16.26 -1.55 5.66
C PRO A 6 -15.66 -1.45 7.07
N SER A 7 -15.25 -2.58 7.67
CA SER A 7 -14.58 -2.59 8.98
C SER A 7 -13.13 -2.06 8.94
N HIS A 8 -12.54 -1.93 7.76
CA HIS A 8 -11.14 -1.57 7.58
C HIS A 8 -10.94 -0.04 7.56
N GLY A 9 -9.93 0.49 8.26
CA GLY A 9 -9.68 1.94 8.32
C GLY A 9 -9.41 2.58 6.94
N VAL A 10 -8.76 1.85 6.02
CA VAL A 10 -8.57 2.33 4.64
C VAL A 10 -9.90 2.51 3.91
N ARG A 11 -10.90 1.67 4.20
CA ARG A 11 -12.22 1.80 3.58
C ARG A 11 -12.91 3.10 3.99
N GLN A 12 -12.82 3.49 5.26
CA GLN A 12 -13.39 4.75 5.75
C GLN A 12 -12.78 5.97 5.02
N MET A 13 -11.45 5.96 4.82
CA MET A 13 -10.77 7.00 4.06
C MET A 13 -11.23 7.05 2.58
N VAL A 14 -11.41 5.89 1.95
CA VAL A 14 -11.90 5.79 0.57
C VAL A 14 -13.34 6.28 0.46
N ASP A 15 -14.22 5.91 1.39
CA ASP A 15 -15.61 6.35 1.41
C ASP A 15 -15.69 7.88 1.61
N GLN A 16 -14.85 8.45 2.48
CA GLN A 16 -14.74 9.90 2.65
C GLN A 16 -14.33 10.60 1.35
N ALA A 17 -13.37 10.04 0.60
CA ALA A 17 -12.94 10.59 -0.68
C ALA A 17 -14.08 10.56 -1.74
N PHE A 18 -14.84 9.45 -1.80
CA PHE A 18 -16.02 9.36 -2.67
C PHE A 18 -17.12 10.36 -2.28
N GLN A 19 -17.37 10.53 -0.98
CA GLN A 19 -18.33 11.51 -0.46
C GLN A 19 -17.92 12.94 -0.81
N GLN A 20 -16.65 13.31 -0.62
CA GLN A 20 -16.12 14.62 -1.01
C GLN A 20 -16.28 14.90 -2.50
N ALA A 21 -16.04 13.88 -3.34
CA ALA A 21 -16.22 13.97 -4.79
C ALA A 21 -17.69 13.93 -5.23
N ARG A 22 -18.63 13.64 -4.32
CA ARG A 22 -20.06 13.41 -4.62
C ARG A 22 -20.28 12.32 -5.67
N ILE A 23 -19.44 11.26 -5.62
CA ILE A 23 -19.49 10.12 -6.53
C ILE A 23 -19.91 8.89 -5.75
N ALA A 24 -20.91 8.16 -6.24
CA ALA A 24 -21.27 6.84 -5.72
C ALA A 24 -20.44 5.75 -6.44
N PRO A 25 -19.57 5.00 -5.73
CA PRO A 25 -18.78 3.95 -6.36
C PRO A 25 -19.63 2.74 -6.73
N ARG A 26 -19.44 2.19 -7.94
CA ARG A 26 -20.00 0.88 -8.30
C ARG A 26 -19.15 -0.24 -7.70
N LEU A 27 -19.59 -0.75 -6.56
CA LEU A 27 -18.93 -1.83 -5.85
C LEU A 27 -19.24 -3.19 -6.49
N ALA A 28 -18.20 -3.96 -6.80
CA ALA A 28 -18.33 -5.33 -7.28
C ALA A 28 -18.11 -6.37 -6.17
N MET A 29 -17.19 -6.08 -5.24
CA MET A 29 -16.89 -6.95 -4.10
C MET A 29 -16.18 -6.17 -2.99
N ASN A 30 -16.34 -6.64 -1.75
CA ASN A 30 -15.54 -6.22 -0.61
C ASN A 30 -14.66 -7.38 -0.14
N THR A 31 -13.46 -7.06 0.37
CA THR A 31 -12.60 -8.04 1.04
C THR A 31 -11.66 -7.33 2.02
N ASN A 32 -11.22 -8.03 3.05
CA ASN A 32 -10.18 -7.56 3.98
C ASN A 32 -8.76 -7.98 3.55
N SER A 33 -8.62 -8.61 2.38
CA SER A 33 -7.33 -9.10 1.87
C SER A 33 -6.79 -8.23 0.74
N MET A 34 -5.65 -7.59 1.00
CA MET A 34 -4.90 -6.86 -0.02
C MET A 34 -4.54 -7.72 -1.24
N VAL A 35 -4.21 -9.00 -0.99
CA VAL A 35 -3.84 -9.94 -2.06
C VAL A 35 -5.03 -10.23 -2.97
N VAL A 36 -6.23 -10.39 -2.39
CA VAL A 36 -7.45 -10.61 -3.16
C VAL A 36 -7.82 -9.37 -3.98
N LEU A 37 -7.64 -8.16 -3.43
CA LEU A 37 -7.83 -6.91 -4.18
C LEU A 37 -6.88 -6.80 -5.38
N ALA A 38 -5.60 -7.13 -5.18
CA ALA A 38 -4.63 -7.15 -6.27
C ALA A 38 -4.99 -8.21 -7.33
N GLN A 39 -5.39 -9.40 -6.90
CA GLN A 39 -5.80 -10.47 -7.81
C GLN A 39 -7.03 -10.10 -8.65
N TYR A 40 -8.00 -9.40 -8.07
CA TYR A 40 -9.17 -8.90 -8.80
C TYR A 40 -8.77 -8.02 -9.99
N VAL A 41 -7.74 -7.17 -9.83
CA VAL A 41 -7.20 -6.36 -10.93
C VAL A 41 -6.41 -7.23 -11.92
N ARG A 42 -5.53 -8.12 -11.44
CA ARG A 42 -4.75 -9.03 -12.29
C ARG A 42 -5.62 -9.92 -13.18
N SER A 43 -6.77 -10.35 -12.67
CA SER A 43 -7.75 -11.14 -13.42
C SER A 43 -8.60 -10.33 -14.41
N GLY A 44 -8.34 -9.02 -14.56
CA GLY A 44 -9.08 -8.15 -15.48
C GLY A 44 -10.52 -7.85 -15.05
N MET A 45 -10.89 -8.13 -13.80
CA MET A 45 -12.28 -7.97 -13.32
C MET A 45 -12.64 -6.50 -13.06
N GLY A 46 -11.66 -5.61 -12.99
CA GLY A 46 -11.85 -4.17 -12.85
C GLY A 46 -10.69 -3.48 -12.13
N ILE A 47 -11.00 -2.42 -11.42
CA ILE A 47 -10.04 -1.59 -10.68
C ILE A 47 -10.21 -1.71 -9.16
N THR A 48 -9.18 -1.28 -8.42
CA THR A 48 -9.19 -1.12 -6.96
C THR A 48 -8.37 0.09 -6.52
N LEU A 49 -8.38 0.41 -5.23
CA LEU A 49 -7.52 1.42 -4.61
C LEU A 49 -6.59 0.72 -3.62
N LEU A 50 -5.29 0.75 -3.92
CA LEU A 50 -4.24 0.14 -3.13
C LEU A 50 -3.02 1.07 -3.06
N PRO A 51 -2.22 0.98 -1.98
CA PRO A 51 -0.90 1.59 -2.00
C PRO A 51 -0.04 0.91 -3.07
N ALA A 52 0.77 1.69 -3.79
CA ALA A 52 1.54 1.21 -4.94
C ALA A 52 2.44 0.00 -4.60
N PHE A 53 3.02 -0.04 -3.40
CA PHE A 53 3.88 -1.15 -2.97
C PHE A 53 3.17 -2.51 -2.93
N ALA A 54 1.83 -2.55 -2.86
CA ALA A 54 1.06 -3.80 -2.82
C ALA A 54 1.10 -4.57 -4.15
N VAL A 55 1.38 -3.85 -5.25
CA VAL A 55 1.48 -4.38 -6.62
C VAL A 55 2.80 -3.94 -7.27
N ALA A 56 3.80 -3.63 -6.44
CA ALA A 56 5.14 -3.22 -6.82
C ALA A 56 5.71 -3.98 -8.03
N HIS A 57 5.71 -5.31 -7.93
CA HIS A 57 6.25 -6.18 -8.96
C HIS A 57 5.45 -6.09 -10.26
N ASP A 58 4.13 -5.97 -10.18
CA ASP A 58 3.28 -5.80 -11.37
C ASP A 58 3.54 -4.44 -12.05
N LEU A 59 3.84 -3.40 -11.26
CA LEU A 59 4.21 -2.08 -11.78
C LEU A 59 5.58 -2.13 -12.46
N GLU A 60 6.55 -2.81 -11.86
CA GLU A 60 7.89 -3.02 -12.43
C GLU A 60 7.83 -3.78 -13.76
N LEU A 61 6.98 -4.82 -13.85
CA LEU A 61 6.79 -5.60 -15.07
C LEU A 61 5.85 -4.93 -16.09
N GLY A 62 5.16 -3.85 -15.71
CA GLY A 62 4.16 -3.20 -16.53
C GLY A 62 2.89 -4.03 -16.78
N THR A 63 2.66 -5.10 -16.00
CA THR A 63 1.45 -5.92 -16.09
C THR A 63 0.24 -5.22 -15.48
N LEU A 64 0.47 -4.31 -14.53
CA LEU A 64 -0.52 -3.39 -14.00
C LEU A 64 -0.02 -1.95 -14.12
N VAL A 65 -0.96 -1.00 -14.14
CA VAL A 65 -0.67 0.43 -14.15
C VAL A 65 -1.32 1.08 -12.93
N ALA A 66 -0.52 1.81 -12.15
CA ALA A 66 -1.03 2.67 -11.08
C ALA A 66 -1.41 4.05 -11.65
N ARG A 67 -2.55 4.58 -11.20
CA ARG A 67 -2.96 5.97 -11.46
C ARG A 67 -2.96 6.74 -10.13
N PRO A 68 -2.23 7.86 -10.02
CA PRO A 68 -2.29 8.68 -8.82
C PRO A 68 -3.70 9.23 -8.66
N VAL A 69 -4.22 9.18 -7.45
CA VAL A 69 -5.52 9.77 -7.12
C VAL A 69 -5.26 11.14 -6.50
N ASP A 70 -5.74 12.18 -7.17
CA ASP A 70 -5.58 13.56 -6.72
C ASP A 70 -6.58 13.88 -5.60
N ASN A 71 -6.30 13.36 -4.40
CA ASN A 71 -7.02 13.70 -3.19
C ASN A 71 -6.03 13.77 -2.00
N PRO A 72 -5.99 14.89 -1.24
CA PRO A 72 -5.11 15.05 -0.09
C PRO A 72 -5.25 13.96 0.99
N LEU A 73 -6.39 13.28 1.08
CA LEU A 73 -6.58 12.17 2.02
C LEU A 73 -5.61 11.01 1.76
N PHE A 74 -5.35 10.69 0.49
CA PHE A 74 -4.46 9.59 0.12
C PHE A 74 -2.98 9.95 0.29
N GLN A 75 -2.65 11.24 0.27
CA GLN A 75 -1.28 11.72 0.49
C GLN A 75 -0.85 11.65 1.96
N ARG A 76 -1.81 11.57 2.89
CA ARG A 76 -1.56 11.46 4.34
C ARG A 76 -1.44 10.03 4.85
N SER A 77 -1.64 9.04 3.98
CA SER A 77 -1.53 7.63 4.34
C SER A 77 -0.07 7.18 4.21
N HIS A 78 0.53 6.76 5.33
CA HIS A 78 1.90 6.28 5.37
C HIS A 78 1.98 4.87 5.96
N ALA A 79 2.91 4.08 5.46
CA ALA A 79 3.31 2.86 6.13
C ALA A 79 4.17 3.24 7.35
N HIS A 80 3.92 2.61 8.49
CA HIS A 80 4.67 2.85 9.71
C HIS A 80 5.26 1.56 10.24
N MET A 81 6.49 1.66 10.76
CA MET A 81 7.12 0.60 11.54
C MET A 81 7.00 0.95 13.02
N VAL A 82 6.33 0.09 13.79
CA VAL A 82 5.96 0.38 15.18
C VAL A 82 6.67 -0.58 16.13
N THR A 83 7.29 -0.04 17.17
CA THR A 83 7.91 -0.81 18.26
C THR A 83 7.41 -0.33 19.61
N ARG A 84 7.34 -1.22 20.61
CA ARG A 84 6.91 -0.86 21.96
C ARG A 84 7.93 0.08 22.64
N VAL A 85 7.47 1.25 23.06
CA VAL A 85 8.25 2.21 23.85
C VAL A 85 8.69 1.58 25.17
N GLY A 86 9.93 1.87 25.59
CA GLY A 86 10.51 1.38 26.85
C GLY A 86 11.00 -0.06 26.82
N ARG A 87 10.81 -0.81 25.73
CA ARG A 87 11.41 -2.14 25.55
C ARG A 87 12.82 -2.01 24.99
N GLN A 88 13.81 -2.55 25.70
CA GLN A 88 15.15 -2.77 25.12
C GLN A 88 15.03 -3.80 23.99
N GLN A 89 15.24 -3.36 22.75
CA GLN A 89 15.12 -4.23 21.59
C GLN A 89 16.38 -5.10 21.48
N PRO A 90 16.24 -6.43 21.31
CA PRO A 90 17.38 -7.28 20.99
C PRO A 90 18.11 -6.78 19.74
N LYS A 91 19.44 -7.00 19.67
CA LYS A 91 20.25 -6.61 18.52
C LYS A 91 19.68 -7.12 17.19
N ALA A 92 19.18 -8.35 17.16
CA ALA A 92 18.53 -8.93 15.99
C ALA A 92 17.30 -8.14 15.51
N CYS A 93 16.46 -7.64 16.44
CA CYS A 93 15.30 -6.81 16.10
C CYS A 93 15.75 -5.49 15.48
N ILE A 94 16.76 -4.82 16.07
CA ILE A 94 17.28 -3.56 15.51
C ILE A 94 17.83 -3.76 14.10
N LEU A 95 18.56 -4.85 13.86
CA LEU A 95 19.08 -5.18 12.54
C LEU A 95 17.96 -5.46 11.55
N LEU A 96 16.93 -6.22 11.95
CA LEU A 96 15.76 -6.47 11.11
C LEU A 96 15.02 -5.18 10.77
N LEU A 97 14.77 -4.30 11.75
CA LEU A 97 14.10 -3.02 11.52
C LEU A 97 14.86 -2.18 10.48
N ARG A 98 16.19 -2.08 10.61
CA ARG A 98 17.04 -1.39 9.63
C ARG A 98 16.98 -2.03 8.24
N HIS A 99 16.97 -3.36 8.18
CA HIS A 99 16.85 -4.08 6.93
C HIS A 99 15.50 -3.80 6.27
N LEU A 100 14.39 -3.93 7.00
CA LEU A 100 13.05 -3.67 6.49
C LEU A 100 12.88 -2.23 6.02
N GLN A 101 13.40 -1.25 6.77
CA GLN A 101 13.40 0.17 6.36
C GLN A 101 14.08 0.39 5.01
N ARG A 102 15.16 -0.34 4.73
CA ARG A 102 15.94 -0.16 3.50
C ARG A 102 15.36 -0.91 2.29
N TRP A 103 14.71 -2.05 2.53
CA TRP A 103 14.33 -2.98 1.47
C TRP A 103 12.83 -3.04 1.18
N MET A 104 11.96 -2.73 2.14
CA MET A 104 10.53 -2.73 1.88
C MET A 104 10.13 -1.51 1.04
N GLN A 105 9.49 -1.76 -0.09
CA GLN A 105 8.98 -0.70 -0.96
C GLN A 105 7.97 0.22 -0.25
N ALA A 106 7.28 -0.28 0.77
CA ALA A 106 6.35 0.50 1.58
C ALA A 106 7.00 1.69 2.30
N PHE A 107 8.31 1.66 2.53
CA PHE A 107 9.06 2.73 3.20
C PHE A 107 9.97 3.53 2.25
N ARG A 108 9.96 3.23 0.95
CA ARG A 108 10.70 4.01 -0.05
C ARG A 108 9.87 5.22 -0.46
N GLU A 109 10.52 6.37 -0.64
CA GLU A 109 9.84 7.54 -1.18
C GLU A 109 9.49 7.33 -2.66
N PRO A 110 8.23 7.57 -3.06
CA PRO A 110 7.83 7.47 -4.47
C PRO A 110 8.61 8.51 -5.30
N GLY A 111 9.51 8.03 -6.16
CA GLY A 111 10.36 8.86 -7.02
C GLY A 111 11.87 8.73 -6.78
N SER A 112 12.31 7.99 -5.75
CA SER A 112 13.73 7.69 -5.55
C SER A 112 14.20 6.59 -6.50
N VAL A 113 14.53 6.96 -7.74
CA VAL A 113 15.26 6.07 -8.65
C VAL A 113 16.71 5.97 -8.18
N SER A 114 17.17 4.72 -8.00
CA SER A 114 18.54 4.30 -7.74
C SER A 114 19.13 4.58 -6.34
N ASP A 115 18.83 3.69 -5.39
CA ASP A 115 19.89 3.09 -4.57
C ASP A 115 19.50 1.63 -4.31
N GLN A 116 19.98 0.73 -5.17
CA GLN A 116 19.98 -0.69 -4.84
C GLN A 116 21.06 -0.88 -3.77
N PRO A 117 20.70 -1.33 -2.55
CA PRO A 117 21.71 -1.62 -1.55
C PRO A 117 22.55 -2.80 -2.02
N THR A 118 23.88 -2.64 -1.93
CA THR A 118 24.84 -3.73 -2.08
C THR A 118 24.37 -4.95 -1.27
N PRO A 119 24.45 -6.19 -1.81
CA PRO A 119 24.11 -7.38 -1.05
C PRO A 119 24.94 -7.41 0.24
N LEU A 120 24.30 -7.78 1.35
CA LEU A 120 25.08 -8.16 2.52
C LEU A 120 25.90 -9.43 2.15
N PRO A 121 27.17 -9.51 2.58
CA PRO A 121 28.04 -10.64 2.26
C PRO A 121 27.49 -11.97 2.75
#